data_AF-A0A965END3-F1
#
_entry.id   AF-A0A965END3-F1
#
_cell.length_a   1.000
_cell.length_b   1.000
_cell.length_c   1.000
_cell.angle_alpha   90.00
_cell.angle_beta   90.00
_cell.angle_gamma   90.00
#
_symmetry.space_group_name_H-M   'P 1'
#
loop_
_entity.id
_entity.type
_entity.pdbx_description
1 polymer ?
#
loop_
_entity_poly.entity_id
_entity_poly.type
_entity_poly.pdbx_seq_one_letter_code
_entity_poly.pdbx_strand_id
1 'polypeptide(L)'
;MTTDTEQALVDVAWPYWECEGEIAKRYYADATDEDHAFYLKAQLWKELHPVDGFFNGLHRELKELVDRFPEVDKTMDRHEYHFLLTQLTEEFNHYVMLADIFEHVMGRPITAEDTVQLPEEKKLGDVRRGYVDDELTRAAVGFTEGGGARLFREGAKLSGSPVNDMTAKAMEIIYDDA
;
A
#
# COMPACT_ATOMS: atom_id res chain seq x y z
N MET A 1 -3.84 18.16 -22.25
CA MET A 1 -2.62 17.72 -22.94
C MET A 1 -1.69 17.22 -21.85
N THR A 2 -1.81 15.96 -21.45
CA THR A 2 -0.81 15.26 -20.63
C THR A 2 0.46 15.20 -21.47
N THR A 3 1.50 15.86 -20.97
CA THR A 3 2.66 16.29 -21.76
C THR A 3 3.64 15.14 -21.93
N ASP A 4 4.15 14.95 -23.15
CA ASP A 4 5.16 13.98 -23.65
C ASP A 4 6.08 13.29 -22.61
N THR A 5 6.53 14.02 -21.59
CA THR A 5 7.37 13.51 -20.49
C THR A 5 6.68 12.52 -19.56
N GLU A 6 5.42 12.72 -19.16
CA GLU A 6 4.73 11.79 -18.23
C GLU A 6 4.52 10.43 -18.89
N GLN A 7 4.06 10.43 -20.14
CA GLN A 7 3.90 9.21 -20.92
C GLN A 7 5.25 8.54 -21.18
N ALA A 8 6.30 9.31 -21.48
CA ALA A 8 7.64 8.75 -21.64
C ALA A 8 8.17 8.11 -20.35
N LEU A 9 7.88 8.67 -19.17
CA LEU A 9 8.22 8.06 -17.88
C LEU A 9 7.48 6.74 -17.68
N VAL A 10 6.18 6.70 -17.98
CA VAL A 10 5.38 5.47 -17.93
C VAL A 10 5.95 4.43 -18.89
N ASP A 11 6.21 4.79 -20.14
CA ASP A 11 6.73 3.87 -21.16
C ASP A 11 8.09 3.28 -20.77
N VAL A 12 8.94 4.06 -20.09
CA VAL A 12 10.23 3.59 -19.58
C VAL A 12 10.07 2.65 -18.38
N ALA A 13 9.14 2.94 -17.47
CA ALA A 13 8.90 2.13 -16.27
C ALA A 13 8.11 0.85 -16.58
N TRP A 14 7.26 0.87 -17.61
CA TRP A 14 6.31 -0.19 -17.95
C TRP A 14 6.90 -1.60 -18.01
N PRO A 15 8.05 -1.85 -18.65
CA PRO A 15 8.63 -3.19 -18.71
C PRO A 15 9.05 -3.73 -17.33
N TYR A 16 9.47 -2.85 -16.41
CA TYR A 16 9.80 -3.23 -15.04
C TYR A 16 8.55 -3.61 -14.26
N TRP A 17 7.48 -2.83 -14.43
CA TRP A 17 6.18 -3.13 -13.82
C TRP A 17 5.59 -4.44 -14.36
N GLU A 18 5.63 -4.70 -15.66
CA GLU A 18 5.20 -6.01 -16.20
C GLU A 18 6.02 -7.17 -15.64
N CYS A 19 7.33 -6.98 -15.43
CA CYS A 19 8.18 -7.98 -14.79
C CYS A 19 7.74 -8.29 -13.35
N GLU A 20 7.41 -7.26 -12.56
CA GLU A 20 6.84 -7.43 -11.22
C GLU A 20 5.47 -8.11 -11.26
N GLY A 21 4.64 -7.79 -12.26
CA GLY A 21 3.38 -8.46 -12.51
C GLY A 21 3.53 -9.97 -12.73
N GLU A 22 4.59 -10.42 -13.40
CA GLU A 22 4.88 -11.85 -13.56
C GLU A 22 5.23 -12.55 -12.23
N ILE A 23 5.87 -11.83 -11.30
CA ILE A 23 6.14 -12.35 -9.94
C ILE A 23 4.81 -12.55 -9.20
N ALA A 24 3.93 -11.54 -9.24
CA ALA A 24 2.62 -11.62 -8.61
C ALA A 24 1.75 -12.76 -9.18
N LYS A 25 1.70 -12.90 -10.51
CA LYS A 25 0.96 -13.99 -11.17
C LYS A 25 1.46 -15.37 -10.74
N ARG A 26 2.77 -15.56 -10.69
CA ARG A 26 3.37 -16.83 -10.26
C ARG A 26 3.09 -17.13 -8.80
N TYR A 27 3.20 -16.12 -7.93
CA TYR A 27 2.83 -16.25 -6.54
C TYR A 27 1.38 -16.72 -6.41
N TYR A 28 0.42 -16.00 -6.98
CA TYR A 28 -1.00 -16.34 -6.84
C TYR A 28 -1.41 -17.65 -7.52
N ALA A 29 -0.69 -18.10 -8.55
CA ALA A 29 -1.00 -19.35 -9.23
C ALA A 29 -0.79 -20.58 -8.31
N ASP A 30 0.22 -20.52 -7.44
CA ASP A 30 0.67 -21.65 -6.64
C ASP A 30 0.58 -21.40 -5.12
N ALA A 31 0.13 -20.20 -4.69
CA ALA A 31 0.07 -19.81 -3.28
C ALA A 31 -0.84 -20.73 -2.48
N THR A 32 -0.32 -21.20 -1.36
CA THR A 32 -1.08 -21.89 -0.32
C THR A 32 -1.61 -20.91 0.72
N ASP A 33 -2.50 -21.37 1.59
CA ASP A 33 -2.95 -20.61 2.77
C ASP A 33 -1.77 -20.15 3.65
N GLU A 34 -0.71 -20.95 3.77
CA GLU A 34 0.49 -20.58 4.52
C GLU A 34 1.28 -19.46 3.83
N ASP A 35 1.37 -19.49 2.50
CA ASP A 35 2.00 -18.43 1.72
C ASP A 35 1.21 -17.12 1.79
N HIS A 36 -0.13 -17.19 1.76
CA HIS A 36 -1.00 -16.06 1.99
C HIS A 36 -0.84 -15.50 3.40
N ALA A 37 -0.83 -16.36 4.42
CA ALA A 37 -0.60 -15.93 5.79
C ALA A 37 0.75 -15.24 5.95
N PHE A 38 1.82 -15.78 5.37
CA PHE A 38 3.15 -15.16 5.40
C PHE A 38 3.14 -13.75 4.78
N TYR A 39 2.59 -13.62 3.57
CA TYR A 39 2.47 -12.34 2.88
C TYR A 39 1.64 -11.32 3.67
N LEU A 40 0.46 -11.72 4.14
CA LEU A 40 -0.46 -10.84 4.85
C LEU A 40 0.12 -10.34 6.16
N LYS A 41 0.86 -11.17 6.91
CA LYS A 41 1.57 -10.72 8.12
C LYS A 41 2.57 -9.59 7.83
N ALA A 42 3.26 -9.67 6.69
CA ALA A 42 4.20 -8.64 6.26
C ALA A 42 3.48 -7.38 5.77
N GLN A 43 2.43 -7.53 4.96
CA GLN A 43 1.68 -6.39 4.43
C GLN A 43 0.95 -5.63 5.56
N LEU A 44 0.28 -6.34 6.47
CA LEU A 44 -0.41 -5.74 7.62
C LEU A 44 0.54 -5.02 8.58
N TRP A 45 1.81 -5.47 8.66
CA TRP A 45 2.81 -4.74 9.42
C TRP A 45 3.03 -3.34 8.83
N LYS A 46 3.12 -3.25 7.49
CA LYS A 46 3.33 -1.98 6.78
C LYS A 46 2.15 -1.01 6.93
N GLU A 47 0.91 -1.50 6.92
CA GLU A 47 -0.28 -0.65 7.11
C GLU A 47 -0.34 -0.06 8.53
N LEU A 48 0.04 -0.86 9.54
CA LEU A 48 -0.12 -0.48 10.95
C LEU A 48 1.04 0.35 11.50
N HIS A 49 2.26 0.06 11.04
CA HIS A 49 3.47 0.62 11.64
C HIS A 49 4.07 1.71 10.77
N PRO A 50 4.45 2.84 11.37
CA PRO A 50 5.11 3.89 10.61
C PRO A 50 6.42 3.34 10.04
N VAL A 51 6.51 3.30 8.71
CA VAL A 51 7.81 3.21 8.05
C VAL A 51 8.30 4.64 7.98
N ASP A 52 9.26 5.00 8.84
CA ASP A 52 9.86 6.34 8.81
C ASP A 52 10.19 6.72 7.34
N GLY A 53 9.54 7.77 6.84
CA GLY A 53 9.60 8.20 5.44
C GLY A 53 8.23 8.23 4.75
N PHE A 54 8.20 7.74 3.51
CA PHE A 54 7.11 7.87 2.54
C PHE A 54 5.79 7.14 2.87
N PHE A 55 5.78 6.22 3.84
CA PHE A 55 4.68 5.26 4.00
C PHE A 55 4.05 5.31 5.39
N ASN A 56 2.77 4.96 5.37
CA ASN A 56 1.73 5.29 6.31
C ASN A 56 1.84 4.41 7.56
N GLY A 57 2.10 5.02 8.70
CA GLY A 57 1.67 4.44 9.96
C GLY A 57 0.33 5.06 10.28
N LEU A 58 -0.77 4.31 10.19
CA LEU A 58 -2.13 4.82 10.47
C LEU A 58 -2.21 5.65 11.76
N HIS A 59 -1.48 5.22 12.80
CA HIS A 59 -1.41 5.96 14.06
C HIS A 59 -0.69 7.32 13.94
N ARG A 60 0.41 7.37 13.17
CA ARG A 60 1.15 8.61 12.94
C ARG A 60 0.31 9.62 12.15
N GLU A 61 -0.35 9.18 11.09
CA GLU A 61 -1.20 10.04 10.27
C GLU A 61 -2.40 10.57 11.04
N LEU A 62 -3.06 9.71 11.81
CA LEU A 62 -4.14 10.13 12.69
C LEU A 62 -3.66 11.21 13.68
N LYS A 63 -2.46 11.04 14.25
CA LYS A 63 -1.88 12.04 15.15
C LYS A 63 -1.61 13.35 14.41
N GLU A 64 -0.99 13.30 13.23
CA GLU A 64 -0.71 14.48 12.41
C GLU A 64 -1.99 15.22 12.02
N LEU A 65 -3.08 14.50 11.69
CA LEU A 65 -4.39 15.09 11.45
C LEU A 65 -4.95 15.82 12.68
N VAL A 66 -4.87 15.20 13.86
CA VAL A 66 -5.29 15.83 15.13
C VAL A 66 -4.49 17.10 15.39
N ASP A 67 -3.17 17.05 15.19
CA ASP A 67 -2.27 18.18 15.43
C ASP A 67 -2.51 19.34 14.43
N ARG A 68 -2.88 19.04 13.17
CA ARG A 68 -3.14 20.02 12.11
C ARG A 68 -4.56 20.61 12.13
N PHE A 69 -5.53 19.95 12.76
CA PHE A 69 -6.92 20.44 12.82
C PHE A 69 -7.07 21.92 13.25
N PRO A 70 -6.31 22.44 14.24
CA PRO A 70 -6.38 23.86 14.63
C PRO A 70 -5.97 24.87 13.54
N GLU A 71 -5.32 24.43 12.47
CA GLU A 71 -4.84 25.26 11.34
C GLU A 71 -5.89 25.47 10.25
N VAL A 72 -6.94 24.65 10.25
CA VAL A 72 -8.04 24.73 9.27
C VAL A 72 -8.66 26.12 9.29
N ASP A 73 -8.88 26.70 8.10
CA ASP A 73 -9.37 28.05 7.87
C ASP A 73 -8.47 29.18 8.40
N LYS A 74 -7.27 28.87 8.92
CA LYS A 74 -6.26 29.86 9.30
C LYS A 74 -5.10 29.88 8.33
N THR A 75 -4.47 28.72 8.16
CA THR A 75 -3.28 28.52 7.33
C THR A 75 -3.41 27.32 6.41
N MET A 76 -4.40 26.45 6.66
CA MET A 76 -4.72 25.29 5.85
C MET A 76 -6.12 25.45 5.25
N ASP A 77 -6.25 25.10 3.97
CA ASP A 77 -7.56 25.04 3.32
C ASP A 77 -8.36 23.80 3.81
N ARG A 78 -9.65 23.98 4.07
CA ARG A 78 -10.51 22.90 4.54
C ARG A 78 -10.62 21.71 3.57
N HIS A 79 -10.46 21.93 2.27
CA HIS A 79 -10.44 20.86 1.26
C HIS A 79 -9.14 20.07 1.30
N GLU A 80 -8.01 20.71 1.63
CA GLU A 80 -6.75 20.01 1.91
C GLU A 80 -6.92 19.11 3.14
N TYR A 81 -7.50 19.62 4.23
CA TYR A 81 -7.76 18.80 5.41
C TYR A 81 -8.72 17.64 5.14
N HIS A 82 -9.80 17.89 4.38
CA HIS A 82 -10.73 16.86 3.97
C HIS A 82 -10.05 15.77 3.14
N PHE A 83 -9.16 16.15 2.22
CA PHE A 83 -8.37 15.19 1.44
C PHE A 83 -7.52 14.28 2.33
N LEU A 84 -6.83 14.83 3.34
CA LEU A 84 -6.03 14.04 4.29
C LEU A 84 -6.90 13.08 5.13
N LEU A 85 -8.11 13.49 5.51
CA LEU A 85 -9.07 12.60 6.19
C LEU A 85 -9.55 11.46 5.29
N THR A 86 -9.78 11.75 4.01
CA THR A 86 -10.14 10.75 3.02
C THR A 86 -9.03 9.71 2.88
N GLN A 87 -7.77 10.16 2.70
CA GLN A 87 -6.62 9.26 2.62
C GLN A 87 -6.51 8.36 3.85
N LEU A 88 -6.56 8.92 5.06
CA LEU A 88 -6.53 8.09 6.29
C LEU A 88 -7.64 7.03 6.31
N THR A 89 -8.83 7.38 5.80
CA THR A 89 -9.97 6.45 5.75
C THR A 89 -9.75 5.34 4.73
N GLU A 90 -9.20 5.65 3.57
CA GLU A 90 -8.84 4.70 2.51
C GLU A 90 -7.79 3.72 3.03
N GLU A 91 -6.70 4.22 3.61
CA GLU A 91 -5.62 3.42 4.21
C GLU A 91 -6.14 2.52 5.34
N PHE A 92 -7.02 3.04 6.21
CA PHE A 92 -7.62 2.22 7.27
C PHE A 92 -8.53 1.12 6.69
N ASN A 93 -9.21 1.40 5.58
CA ASN A 93 -10.01 0.41 4.89
C ASN A 93 -9.13 -0.68 4.25
N HIS A 94 -7.95 -0.34 3.72
CA HIS A 94 -6.97 -1.32 3.23
C HIS A 94 -6.56 -2.29 4.33
N TYR A 95 -6.21 -1.76 5.52
CA TYR A 95 -5.94 -2.58 6.70
C TYR A 95 -7.09 -3.54 7.03
N VAL A 96 -8.33 -3.04 7.09
CA VAL A 96 -9.51 -3.86 7.41
C VAL A 96 -9.66 -5.02 6.42
N MET A 97 -9.61 -4.75 5.12
CA MET A 97 -9.79 -5.77 4.10
C MET A 97 -8.69 -6.85 4.15
N LEU A 98 -7.43 -6.44 4.34
CA LEU A 98 -6.31 -7.36 4.45
C LEU A 98 -6.36 -8.18 5.75
N ALA A 99 -6.81 -7.57 6.85
CA ALA A 99 -7.00 -8.25 8.12
C ALA A 99 -8.11 -9.31 8.00
N ASP A 100 -9.23 -8.99 7.35
CA ASP A 100 -10.31 -9.95 7.13
C ASP A 100 -9.85 -11.19 6.33
N ILE A 101 -9.02 -10.99 5.30
CA ILE A 101 -8.42 -12.10 4.54
C ILE A 101 -7.51 -12.94 5.45
N PHE A 102 -6.67 -12.28 6.25
CA PHE A 102 -5.78 -12.96 7.18
C PHE A 102 -6.56 -13.78 8.22
N GLU A 103 -7.62 -13.22 8.80
CA GLU A 103 -8.47 -13.91 9.77
C GLU A 103 -9.18 -15.11 9.15
N HIS A 104 -9.62 -15.00 7.89
CA HIS A 104 -10.18 -16.12 7.13
C HIS A 104 -9.17 -17.26 6.98
N VAL A 105 -7.95 -16.93 6.52
CA VAL A 105 -6.87 -17.90 6.31
C VAL A 105 -6.45 -18.57 7.62
N MET A 106 -6.37 -17.80 8.71
CA MET A 106 -5.92 -18.31 10.01
C MET A 106 -7.04 -18.98 10.82
N GLY A 107 -8.31 -18.78 10.45
CA GLY A 107 -9.47 -19.26 11.20
C GLY A 107 -9.62 -18.64 12.60
N ARG A 108 -9.02 -17.47 12.84
CA ARG A 108 -9.05 -16.75 14.12
C ARG A 108 -8.82 -15.25 13.93
N PRO A 109 -9.20 -14.42 14.92
CA PRO A 109 -8.88 -13.00 14.91
C PRO A 109 -7.38 -12.70 14.86
N ILE A 110 -7.03 -11.58 14.23
CA ILE A 110 -5.67 -11.05 14.19
C ILE A 110 -5.24 -10.54 15.57
N THR A 111 -3.95 -10.67 15.86
CA THR A 111 -3.30 -10.10 17.04
C THR A 111 -2.10 -9.25 16.64
N ALA A 112 -1.66 -8.35 17.52
CA ALA A 112 -0.48 -7.51 17.25
C ALA A 112 0.79 -8.35 16.98
N GLU A 113 0.89 -9.54 17.58
CA GLU A 113 2.01 -10.47 17.43
C GLU A 113 2.06 -11.15 16.05
N ASP A 114 0.98 -11.07 15.26
CA ASP A 114 0.95 -11.69 13.94
C ASP A 114 1.75 -10.90 12.90
N THR A 115 1.79 -9.58 13.03
CA THR A 115 2.42 -8.71 12.02
C THR A 115 3.94 -8.71 12.16
N VAL A 116 4.65 -8.76 11.04
CA VAL A 116 6.12 -8.87 11.02
C VAL A 116 6.75 -7.93 10.00
N GLN A 117 7.79 -7.20 10.43
CA GLN A 117 8.65 -6.49 9.50
C GLN A 117 9.62 -7.46 8.84
N LEU A 118 9.59 -7.57 7.51
CA LEU A 118 10.60 -8.34 6.80
C LEU A 118 11.96 -7.60 6.81
N PRO A 119 13.09 -8.31 6.97
CA PRO A 119 14.42 -7.68 6.91
C PRO A 119 14.67 -6.90 5.60
N GLU A 120 14.16 -7.41 4.48
CA GLU A 120 14.26 -6.80 3.16
C GLU A 120 13.44 -5.51 3.07
N GLU A 121 12.23 -5.51 3.63
CA GLU A 121 11.38 -4.33 3.74
C GLU A 121 12.09 -3.26 4.58
N LYS A 122 12.65 -3.66 5.73
CA LYS A 122 13.40 -2.74 6.60
C LYS A 122 14.56 -2.11 5.85
N LYS A 123 15.36 -2.93 5.16
CA LYS A 123 16.50 -2.45 4.37
C LYS A 123 16.07 -1.47 3.28
N LEU A 124 14.94 -1.72 2.61
CA LEU A 124 14.39 -0.82 1.60
C LEU A 124 13.90 0.49 2.24
N GLY A 125 13.19 0.42 3.36
CA GLY A 125 12.78 1.59 4.13
C GLY A 125 13.97 2.44 4.59
N ASP A 126 15.04 1.80 5.08
CA ASP A 126 16.29 2.46 5.47
C ASP A 126 16.91 3.25 4.30
N VAL A 127 16.85 2.72 3.07
CA VAL A 127 17.32 3.40 1.85
C VAL A 127 16.37 4.55 1.48
N ARG A 128 15.06 4.32 1.45
CA ARG A 128 14.04 5.33 1.10
C ARG A 128 14.06 6.56 2.01
N ARG A 129 14.49 6.42 3.27
CA ARG A 129 14.68 7.56 4.18
C ARG A 129 15.74 8.55 3.73
N GLY A 130 16.73 8.13 2.94
CA GLY A 130 17.71 9.07 2.39
C GLY A 130 17.14 9.99 1.31
N TYR A 131 15.87 9.82 0.94
CA TYR A 131 15.26 10.34 -0.27
C TYR A 131 13.96 11.15 -0.01
N VAL A 132 13.61 11.40 1.26
CA VAL A 132 12.32 12.04 1.64
C VAL A 132 12.35 13.58 1.63
N ASP A 133 13.53 14.18 1.57
CA ASP A 133 13.74 15.59 1.92
C ASP A 133 13.50 16.57 0.76
N ASP A 134 13.37 16.10 -0.49
CA ASP A 134 13.11 16.95 -1.65
C ASP A 134 11.94 16.46 -2.52
N GLU A 135 11.25 17.39 -3.18
CA GLU A 135 10.01 17.14 -3.92
C GLU A 135 10.20 16.23 -5.15
N LEU A 136 11.34 16.32 -5.84
CA LEU A 136 11.58 15.52 -7.03
C LEU A 136 11.78 14.06 -6.65
N THR A 137 12.58 13.83 -5.62
CA THR A 137 12.77 12.48 -5.11
C THR A 137 11.47 11.93 -4.52
N ARG A 138 10.63 12.81 -3.94
CA ARG A 138 9.29 12.43 -3.49
C ARG A 138 8.40 11.94 -4.63
N ALA A 139 8.34 12.71 -5.70
CA ALA A 139 7.61 12.32 -6.89
C ALA A 139 8.15 11.02 -7.51
N ALA A 140 9.47 10.82 -7.53
CA ALA A 140 10.07 9.60 -8.09
C ALA A 140 9.75 8.34 -7.27
N VAL A 141 9.77 8.43 -5.94
CA VAL A 141 9.40 7.31 -5.07
C VAL A 141 7.91 6.99 -5.20
N GLY A 142 7.02 7.99 -5.16
CA GLY A 142 5.58 7.76 -5.36
C GLY A 142 5.26 7.21 -6.75
N PHE A 143 5.92 7.70 -7.80
CA PHE A 143 5.73 7.19 -9.17
C PHE A 143 6.12 5.72 -9.34
N THR A 144 7.10 5.23 -8.57
CA THR A 144 7.58 3.84 -8.67
C THR A 144 6.96 2.91 -7.63
N GLU A 145 6.02 3.42 -6.84
CA GLU A 145 5.41 2.70 -5.74
C GLU A 145 4.67 1.44 -6.22
N GLY A 146 4.86 0.34 -5.47
CA GLY A 146 4.26 -0.96 -5.78
C GLY A 146 4.55 -1.51 -7.19
N GLY A 147 5.59 -1.01 -7.87
CA GLY A 147 5.87 -1.33 -9.26
C GLY A 147 4.71 -0.99 -10.19
N GLY A 148 4.11 0.20 -10.03
CA GLY A 148 2.90 0.57 -10.78
C GLY A 148 1.68 -0.23 -10.31
N ALA A 149 1.64 -0.54 -9.02
CA ALA A 149 0.57 -1.29 -8.35
C ALA A 149 0.26 -2.66 -8.99
N ARG A 150 1.27 -3.34 -9.56
CA ARG A 150 1.06 -4.58 -10.32
C ARG A 150 0.67 -5.76 -9.48
N LEU A 151 1.15 -5.85 -8.24
CA LEU A 151 0.66 -6.84 -7.28
C LEU A 151 -0.86 -6.74 -7.10
N PHE A 152 -1.37 -5.53 -6.97
CA PHE A 152 -2.79 -5.24 -6.76
C PHE A 152 -3.59 -5.49 -8.03
N ARG A 153 -3.12 -4.98 -9.17
CA ARG A 153 -3.78 -5.21 -10.46
C ARG A 153 -3.89 -6.70 -10.84
N GLU A 154 -2.87 -7.51 -10.56
CA GLU A 154 -2.96 -8.96 -10.80
C GLU A 154 -3.82 -9.66 -9.75
N GLY A 155 -3.73 -9.23 -8.48
CA GLY A 155 -4.57 -9.72 -7.40
C GLY A 155 -6.07 -9.49 -7.65
N ALA A 156 -6.44 -8.34 -8.22
CA ALA A 156 -7.82 -7.99 -8.58
C ALA A 156 -8.49 -8.95 -9.59
N LYS A 157 -7.71 -9.80 -10.26
CA LYS A 157 -8.20 -10.78 -11.25
C LYS A 157 -8.41 -12.17 -10.66
N LEU A 158 -8.05 -12.38 -9.40
CA LEU A 158 -8.15 -13.69 -8.77
C LEU A 158 -9.61 -14.12 -8.63
N SER A 159 -9.82 -15.42 -8.69
CA SER A 159 -11.14 -16.03 -8.48
C SER A 159 -11.01 -17.52 -8.18
N GLY A 160 -12.13 -18.15 -7.84
CA GLY A 160 -12.26 -19.62 -7.78
C GLY A 160 -12.04 -20.23 -6.40
N SER A 161 -11.78 -19.41 -5.38
CA SER A 161 -11.78 -19.80 -3.97
C SER A 161 -12.20 -18.61 -3.10
N PRO A 162 -12.72 -18.82 -1.88
CA PRO A 162 -13.08 -17.72 -0.99
C PRO A 162 -11.92 -16.75 -0.72
N VAL A 163 -10.72 -17.26 -0.45
CA VAL A 163 -9.53 -16.42 -0.22
C VAL A 163 -9.15 -15.61 -1.46
N ASN A 164 -9.26 -16.20 -2.66
CA ASN A 164 -8.99 -15.50 -3.91
C ASN A 164 -10.02 -14.41 -4.19
N ASP A 165 -11.31 -14.68 -3.96
CA ASP A 165 -12.37 -13.71 -4.19
C ASP A 165 -12.27 -12.53 -3.20
N MET A 166 -11.92 -12.80 -1.93
CA MET A 166 -11.65 -11.76 -0.94
C MET A 166 -10.41 -10.94 -1.31
N THR A 167 -9.33 -11.61 -1.73
CA THR A 167 -8.10 -10.97 -2.19
C THR A 167 -8.37 -10.10 -3.41
N ALA A 168 -9.12 -10.59 -4.41
CA ALA A 168 -9.46 -9.81 -5.60
C ALA A 168 -10.17 -8.51 -5.26
N LYS A 169 -11.18 -8.58 -4.39
CA LYS A 169 -11.90 -7.39 -3.94
C LYS A 169 -10.99 -6.39 -3.21
N ALA A 170 -10.14 -6.87 -2.29
CA ALA A 170 -9.23 -5.99 -1.55
C ALA A 170 -8.23 -5.32 -2.50
N MET A 171 -7.65 -6.10 -3.42
CA MET A 171 -6.64 -5.61 -4.34
C MET A 171 -7.21 -4.67 -5.42
N GLU A 172 -8.47 -4.84 -5.83
CA GLU A 172 -9.17 -3.88 -6.71
C GLU A 172 -9.31 -2.52 -6.03
N ILE A 173 -9.78 -2.50 -4.77
CA ILE A 173 -9.95 -1.24 -4.02
C ILE A 173 -8.59 -0.56 -3.77
N ILE A 174 -7.58 -1.31 -3.30
CA ILE A 174 -6.24 -0.77 -3.08
C ILE A 174 -5.65 -0.21 -4.39
N TYR A 175 -5.91 -0.86 -5.53
CA TYR A 175 -5.45 -0.38 -6.82
C TYR A 175 -6.13 0.92 -7.26
N ASP A 176 -7.44 1.04 -7.04
CA ASP A 176 -8.23 2.21 -7.43
C ASP A 176 -7.95 3.44 -6.54
N ASP A 177 -7.51 3.21 -5.30
CA ASP A 177 -7.12 4.26 -4.34
C ASP A 177 -5.66 4.75 -4.52
N ALA A 178 -4.83 4.03 -5.29
CA ALA A 178 -3.39 4.27 -5.48
C ALA A 178 -3.00 5.17 -6.66
#